data_AF-A0AAD4K556-F1
#
_entry.id   AF-A0AAD4K556-F1
#
_cell.length_a   1.000
_cell.length_b   1.000
_cell.length_c   1.000
_cell.angle_alpha   90.00
_cell.angle_beta   90.00
_cell.angle_gamma   90.00
#
_symmetry.space_group_name_H-M   'P 1'
#
loop_
_entity.id
_entity.type
_entity.pdbx_description
1 polymer ?
#
loop_
_entity_poly.entity_id
_entity_poly.type
_entity_poly.pdbx_seq_one_letter_code
_entity_poly.pdbx_strand_id
1 'polypeptide(L)'
;MPRQNSALWRQRSKRGLLIGIFGFCLGLFGVACGMFWEDIFNWIKHKEMALAPDTRVFENWKTPPMELHLDIYMFNWTNPEDFGNLSTKPILQQLGPYRFVDRPDKVNISWHPANHTVSYKRRSYYYFDAEGSAGSLDDAVTTLNAVTLSAAATAKHWSPVKRNFVDTGLKIYSREIAVTKSVDEMLFTGYSDVMIDAAMALPIFGDDVKVPFDKFGWFYTRNGSADLTGVFNVFTGADELAKLGQLHSWNYQTHTGFFDSYCGLANGSAGEFQPPQPQPGGSVGLFTPDMCRTLRLDYEQTVQIEGLQGYKFTGGPRSVDNGSIYPENLCFCGGECVPSGVMNVSACRFDSPVFMSYPHFYNADPFYLGQVEGLAPDREQHEFYMVVEPRTGIPLEVAARFQVNMLVEPIDGIELYTDVPRIFFPLIWFEQKVRITPELADQLKLLPLVLLAGHIFAGLCVAVGIVLLCWAPVQRLLSACRSRRYDVKMQHKSNGQYRSRSQFSSAEELKSKASTLLCEESAGKSLLEPASRSKPATLLPKSQTGESVATTTTPLSE
;
A
#
# COMPACT_ATOMS: atom_id res chain seq x y z
N MET A 1 -64.53 -10.62 -51.16
CA MET A 1 -63.24 -9.90 -51.01
C MET A 1 -62.29 -10.74 -50.13
N PRO A 2 -61.13 -11.23 -50.62
CA PRO A 2 -60.14 -11.88 -49.74
C PRO A 2 -58.70 -11.31 -49.81
N ARG A 3 -58.35 -10.45 -50.79
CA ARG A 3 -56.93 -10.05 -51.03
C ARG A 3 -56.31 -9.20 -49.92
N GLN A 4 -57.05 -8.28 -49.28
CA GLN A 4 -56.49 -7.34 -48.27
C GLN A 4 -55.86 -8.04 -47.04
N ASN A 5 -56.47 -9.14 -46.55
CA ASN A 5 -55.97 -9.82 -45.35
C ASN A 5 -54.59 -10.47 -45.56
N SER A 6 -54.29 -10.93 -46.78
CA SER A 6 -53.00 -11.56 -47.10
C SER A 6 -51.82 -10.58 -47.04
N ALA A 7 -52.02 -9.34 -47.51
CA ALA A 7 -51.00 -8.29 -47.50
C ALA A 7 -50.69 -7.85 -46.06
N LEU A 8 -51.72 -7.62 -45.24
CA LEU A 8 -51.58 -7.26 -43.83
C LEU A 8 -50.86 -8.36 -43.02
N TRP A 9 -51.15 -9.64 -43.29
CA TRP A 9 -50.43 -10.78 -42.70
C TRP A 9 -48.96 -10.84 -43.12
N ARG A 10 -48.64 -10.67 -44.42
CA ARG A 10 -47.25 -10.61 -44.89
C ARG A 10 -46.49 -9.44 -44.26
N GLN A 11 -47.12 -8.28 -44.13
CA GLN A 11 -46.52 -7.09 -43.54
C GLN A 11 -46.27 -7.24 -42.02
N ARG A 12 -47.21 -7.84 -41.27
CA ARG A 12 -47.01 -8.19 -39.85
C ARG A 12 -45.90 -9.23 -39.66
N SER A 13 -45.83 -10.25 -40.51
CA SER A 13 -44.80 -11.29 -40.42
C SER A 13 -43.39 -10.72 -40.67
N LYS A 14 -43.23 -9.83 -41.66
CA LYS A 14 -41.95 -9.14 -41.93
C LYS A 14 -41.50 -8.27 -40.75
N ARG A 15 -42.41 -7.53 -40.10
CA ARG A 15 -42.08 -6.71 -38.92
C ARG A 15 -41.59 -7.56 -37.74
N GLY A 16 -42.26 -8.69 -37.45
CA GLY A 16 -41.81 -9.62 -36.39
C GLY A 16 -40.44 -10.23 -36.66
N LEU A 17 -40.10 -10.52 -37.93
CA LEU A 17 -38.78 -11.01 -38.31
C LEU A 17 -37.69 -9.94 -38.11
N LEU A 18 -37.94 -8.68 -38.51
CA LEU A 18 -37.00 -7.58 -38.32
C LEU A 18 -36.72 -7.29 -36.83
N ILE A 19 -37.77 -7.34 -35.99
CA ILE A 19 -37.62 -7.19 -34.53
C ILE A 19 -36.78 -8.33 -33.93
N GLY A 20 -37.00 -9.57 -34.39
CA GLY A 20 -36.21 -10.73 -33.96
C GLY A 20 -34.74 -10.63 -34.38
N ILE A 21 -34.45 -10.18 -35.61
CA ILE A 21 -33.08 -9.93 -36.08
C ILE A 21 -32.41 -8.83 -35.25
N PHE A 22 -33.09 -7.73 -34.99
CA PHE A 22 -32.56 -6.65 -34.14
C PHE A 22 -32.30 -7.14 -32.70
N GLY A 23 -33.21 -7.92 -32.13
CA GLY A 23 -33.01 -8.56 -30.82
C GLY A 23 -31.81 -9.53 -30.79
N PHE A 24 -31.60 -10.29 -31.87
CA PHE A 24 -30.44 -11.16 -32.04
C PHE A 24 -29.13 -10.36 -32.07
N CYS A 25 -29.07 -9.33 -32.91
CA CYS A 25 -27.89 -8.46 -33.01
C CYS A 25 -27.60 -7.72 -31.70
N LEU A 26 -28.62 -7.23 -30.99
CA LEU A 26 -28.47 -6.58 -29.70
C LEU A 26 -28.01 -7.55 -28.60
N GLY A 27 -28.53 -8.79 -28.62
CA GLY A 27 -28.08 -9.86 -27.71
C GLY A 27 -26.62 -10.25 -27.95
N LEU A 28 -26.22 -10.46 -29.22
CA LEU A 28 -24.83 -10.72 -29.58
C LEU A 28 -23.90 -9.55 -29.22
N PHE A 29 -24.33 -8.31 -29.44
CA PHE A 29 -23.60 -7.11 -29.03
C PHE A 29 -23.44 -7.04 -27.52
N GLY A 30 -24.50 -7.33 -26.75
CA GLY A 30 -24.44 -7.39 -25.29
C GLY A 30 -23.46 -8.46 -24.78
N VAL A 31 -23.44 -9.65 -25.39
CA VAL A 31 -22.46 -10.71 -25.08
C VAL A 31 -21.04 -10.26 -25.42
N ALA A 32 -20.81 -9.72 -26.61
CA ALA A 32 -19.49 -9.23 -27.03
C ALA A 32 -19.00 -8.11 -26.12
N CYS A 33 -19.85 -7.13 -25.78
CA CYS A 33 -19.54 -6.10 -24.79
C CYS A 33 -19.18 -6.73 -23.45
N GLY A 34 -19.99 -7.64 -22.91
CA GLY A 34 -19.70 -8.30 -21.63
C GLY A 34 -18.37 -9.07 -21.63
N MET A 35 -18.01 -9.73 -22.73
CA MET A 35 -16.76 -10.47 -22.86
C MET A 35 -15.53 -9.57 -22.97
N PHE A 36 -15.59 -8.50 -23.77
CA PHE A 36 -14.44 -7.62 -24.03
C PHE A 36 -14.39 -6.37 -23.13
N TRP A 37 -15.37 -6.14 -22.25
CA TRP A 37 -15.41 -4.94 -21.41
C TRP A 37 -14.24 -4.88 -20.43
N GLU A 38 -13.83 -6.01 -19.85
CA GLU A 38 -12.66 -6.04 -18.95
C GLU A 38 -11.37 -5.71 -19.70
N ASP A 39 -11.19 -6.22 -20.92
CA ASP A 39 -10.02 -5.91 -21.77
C ASP A 39 -9.99 -4.42 -22.16
N ILE A 40 -11.13 -3.88 -22.60
CA ILE A 40 -11.27 -2.46 -22.96
C ILE A 40 -11.01 -1.58 -21.74
N PHE A 41 -11.59 -1.92 -20.59
CA PHE A 41 -11.38 -1.17 -19.34
C PHE A 41 -9.92 -1.23 -18.91
N ASN A 42 -9.26 -2.39 -18.95
CA ASN A 42 -7.85 -2.52 -18.60
C ASN A 42 -6.94 -1.77 -19.58
N TRP A 43 -7.26 -1.74 -20.88
CA TRP A 43 -6.54 -0.94 -21.88
C TRP A 43 -6.67 0.57 -21.62
N ILE A 44 -7.88 1.06 -21.33
CA ILE A 44 -8.10 2.46 -20.94
C ILE A 44 -7.33 2.78 -19.64
N LYS A 45 -7.48 1.93 -18.61
CA LYS A 45 -6.79 2.08 -17.33
C LYS A 45 -5.27 2.16 -17.50
N HIS A 46 -4.67 1.27 -18.29
CA HIS A 46 -3.23 1.28 -18.57
C HIS A 46 -2.82 2.60 -19.22
N LYS A 47 -3.54 3.03 -20.25
CA LYS A 47 -3.25 4.29 -20.96
C LYS A 47 -3.36 5.53 -20.08
N GLU A 48 -4.38 5.61 -19.22
CA GLU A 48 -4.60 6.76 -18.32
C GLU A 48 -3.67 6.75 -17.09
N MET A 49 -3.23 5.57 -16.63
CA MET A 49 -2.34 5.43 -15.47
C MET A 49 -0.85 5.52 -15.78
N ALA A 50 -0.44 5.26 -17.02
CA ALA A 50 0.96 5.40 -17.42
C ALA A 50 1.43 6.86 -17.24
N LEU A 51 2.67 7.01 -16.77
CA LEU A 51 3.31 8.33 -16.69
C LEU A 51 3.63 8.81 -18.11
N ALA A 52 2.98 9.90 -18.52
CA ALA A 52 3.28 10.63 -19.75
C ALA A 52 2.98 12.13 -19.53
N PRO A 53 3.63 13.05 -20.28
CA PRO A 53 3.54 14.50 -20.02
C PRO A 53 2.14 15.11 -20.06
N ASP A 54 1.17 14.43 -20.66
CA ASP A 54 -0.21 14.87 -20.86
C ASP A 54 -1.24 14.17 -19.94
N THR A 55 -0.81 13.26 -19.05
CA THR A 55 -1.73 12.55 -18.14
C THR A 55 -1.92 13.26 -16.80
N ARG A 56 -3.14 13.14 -16.23
CA ARG A 56 -3.44 13.69 -14.89
C ARG A 56 -2.61 13.02 -13.78
N VAL A 57 -2.17 11.78 -14.02
CA VAL A 57 -1.28 11.04 -13.12
C VAL A 57 0.11 11.66 -13.08
N PHE A 58 0.63 12.18 -14.19
CA PHE A 58 1.90 12.89 -14.20
C PHE A 58 1.87 14.18 -13.35
N GLU A 59 0.82 15.00 -13.46
CA GLU A 59 0.70 16.22 -12.64
C GLU A 59 0.63 15.87 -11.14
N ASN A 60 -0.22 14.93 -10.74
CA ASN A 60 -0.32 14.46 -9.35
C ASN A 60 0.98 13.80 -8.86
N TRP A 61 1.72 13.11 -9.73
CA TRP A 61 3.00 12.49 -9.39
C TRP A 61 4.12 13.54 -9.24
N LYS A 62 4.11 14.59 -10.07
CA LYS A 62 5.09 15.67 -10.02
C LYS A 62 4.90 16.56 -8.80
N THR A 63 3.66 16.96 -8.54
CA THR A 63 3.28 17.84 -7.42
C THR A 63 2.04 17.26 -6.74
N PRO A 64 2.21 16.40 -5.71
CA PRO A 64 1.11 15.76 -5.01
C PRO A 64 0.11 16.77 -4.43
N PRO A 65 -1.21 16.61 -4.66
CA PRO A 65 -2.24 17.55 -4.21
C PRO A 65 -2.67 17.29 -2.75
N MET A 66 -1.78 16.73 -1.93
CA MET A 66 -1.99 16.33 -0.55
C MET A 66 -0.92 16.97 0.32
N GLU A 67 -1.27 17.35 1.56
CA GLU A 67 -0.30 17.86 2.51
C GLU A 67 0.45 16.68 3.14
N LEU A 68 1.78 16.74 3.12
CA LEU A 68 2.65 15.78 3.79
C LEU A 68 3.13 16.42 5.09
N HIS A 69 2.94 15.73 6.21
CA HIS A 69 3.47 16.17 7.49
C HIS A 69 4.75 15.39 7.82
N LEU A 70 5.77 16.13 8.25
CA LEU A 70 7.00 15.62 8.83
C LEU A 70 7.03 16.04 10.30
N ASP A 71 6.73 15.11 11.18
CA ASP A 71 6.79 15.29 12.63
C ASP A 71 8.13 14.78 13.13
N ILE A 72 8.91 15.64 13.79
CA ILE A 72 10.24 15.30 14.30
C ILE A 72 10.24 15.36 15.83
N TYR A 73 10.85 14.36 16.45
CA TYR A 73 10.96 14.18 17.89
C TYR A 73 12.43 14.09 18.27
N MET A 74 12.81 14.82 19.32
CA MET A 74 14.18 14.93 19.82
C MET A 74 14.36 14.11 21.09
N PHE A 75 15.50 13.45 21.26
CA PHE A 75 15.90 12.88 22.55
C PHE A 75 16.82 13.84 23.30
N ASN A 76 16.25 14.57 24.25
CA ASN A 76 16.99 15.43 25.16
C ASN A 76 17.65 14.60 26.26
N TRP A 77 18.96 14.72 26.40
CA TRP A 77 19.78 13.96 27.34
C TRP A 77 19.94 14.73 28.66
N THR A 78 19.49 14.14 29.76
CA THR A 78 19.36 14.83 31.05
C THR A 78 20.51 14.61 32.03
N ASN A 79 21.46 13.72 31.74
CA ASN A 79 22.64 13.42 32.57
C ASN A 79 23.95 13.26 31.75
N PRO A 80 24.32 14.22 30.88
CA PRO A 80 25.53 14.13 30.06
C PRO A 80 26.84 14.02 30.86
N GLU A 81 26.90 14.63 32.04
CA GLU A 81 28.04 14.61 32.96
C GLU A 81 28.40 13.21 33.47
N ASP A 82 27.42 12.30 33.51
CA ASP A 82 27.61 10.92 34.00
C ASP A 82 28.16 9.96 32.92
N PHE A 83 28.33 10.38 31.66
CA PHE A 83 28.60 9.44 30.56
C PHE A 83 29.92 8.65 30.69
N GLY A 84 30.93 9.23 31.33
CA GLY A 84 32.20 8.54 31.64
C GLY A 84 32.08 7.51 32.77
N ASN A 85 30.96 7.49 33.50
CA ASN A 85 30.67 6.46 34.49
C ASN A 85 29.94 5.30 33.81
N LEU A 86 30.69 4.23 33.49
CA LEU A 86 30.20 3.01 32.85
C LEU A 86 29.08 2.26 33.64
N SER A 87 28.76 2.69 34.86
CA SER A 87 27.65 2.15 35.66
C SER A 87 26.32 2.90 35.44
N THR A 88 26.36 4.11 34.88
CA THR A 88 25.20 4.97 34.64
C THR A 88 24.77 4.92 33.18
N LYS A 89 23.46 4.91 32.92
CA LYS A 89 22.89 4.96 31.57
C LYS A 89 22.52 6.39 31.18
N PRO A 90 22.57 6.75 29.89
CA PRO A 90 21.92 7.97 29.41
C PRO A 90 20.42 7.94 29.68
N ILE A 91 19.92 8.98 30.32
CA ILE A 91 18.49 9.22 30.56
C ILE A 91 18.00 10.20 29.49
N LEU A 92 17.02 9.76 28.70
CA LEU A 92 16.52 10.49 27.54
C LEU A 92 15.06 10.90 27.75
N GLN A 93 14.78 12.18 27.50
CA GLN A 93 13.43 12.74 27.48
C GLN A 93 13.05 13.06 26.03
N GLN A 94 11.93 12.51 25.55
CA GLN A 94 11.38 12.91 24.26
C GLN A 94 10.83 14.33 24.32
N LEU A 95 11.19 15.16 23.34
CA LEU A 95 10.59 16.46 23.04
C LEU A 95 9.96 16.41 21.63
N GLY A 96 8.85 17.13 21.43
CA GLY A 96 8.12 17.19 20.16
C GLY A 96 6.68 16.63 20.23
N PRO A 97 5.97 16.54 19.07
CA PRO A 97 6.51 16.76 17.73
C PRO A 97 6.86 18.22 17.46
N TYR A 98 7.90 18.41 16.66
CA TYR A 98 8.17 19.62 15.88
C TYR A 98 7.71 19.33 14.46
N ARG A 99 6.56 19.88 14.07
CA ARG A 99 5.86 19.58 12.83
C ARG A 99 6.29 20.52 11.70
N PHE A 100 6.52 19.94 10.53
CA PHE A 100 6.75 20.65 9.29
C PHE A 100 5.78 20.17 8.21
N VAL A 101 5.23 21.11 7.43
CA VAL A 101 4.52 20.81 6.19
C VAL A 101 5.55 20.68 5.06
N ASP A 102 5.67 19.48 4.51
CA ASP A 102 6.51 19.18 3.33
C ASP A 102 5.70 19.44 2.05
N ARG A 103 6.27 20.28 1.17
CA ARG A 103 5.76 20.53 -0.19
C ARG A 103 6.76 19.95 -1.21
N PRO A 104 6.59 18.68 -1.62
CA PRO A 104 7.46 18.04 -2.61
C PRO A 104 7.12 18.44 -4.04
N ASP A 105 8.17 18.55 -4.87
CA ASP A 105 8.14 18.83 -6.30
C ASP A 105 9.20 17.98 -7.02
N LYS A 106 8.88 17.52 -8.23
CA LYS A 106 9.83 16.78 -9.09
C LYS A 106 10.40 17.71 -10.15
N VAL A 107 11.72 17.88 -10.11
CA VAL A 107 12.47 18.78 -11.00
C VAL A 107 13.43 18.00 -11.90
N ASN A 108 13.94 18.67 -12.94
CA ASN A 108 14.89 18.12 -13.91
C ASN A 108 14.38 16.81 -14.56
N ILE A 109 13.09 16.79 -14.91
CA ILE A 109 12.41 15.64 -15.48
C ILE A 109 12.88 15.39 -16.92
N SER A 110 13.40 14.19 -17.19
CA SER A 110 13.85 13.76 -18.51
C SER A 110 13.22 12.42 -18.87
N TRP A 111 12.52 12.36 -20.00
CA TRP A 111 11.82 11.17 -20.47
C TRP A 111 12.70 10.32 -21.40
N HIS A 112 12.63 9.00 -21.25
CA HIS A 112 13.41 8.03 -22.03
C HIS A 112 12.48 6.99 -22.69
N PRO A 113 11.83 7.33 -23.83
CA PRO A 113 10.87 6.44 -24.47
C PRO A 113 11.44 5.09 -24.91
N ALA A 114 12.75 5.03 -25.21
CA ALA A 114 13.43 3.83 -25.70
C ALA A 114 13.54 2.69 -24.67
N ASN A 115 13.45 2.99 -23.37
CA ASN A 115 13.44 1.99 -22.29
C ASN A 115 12.25 2.15 -21.34
N HIS A 116 11.25 2.96 -21.72
CA HIS A 116 10.05 3.27 -20.93
C HIS A 116 10.32 3.83 -19.53
N THR A 117 11.40 4.61 -19.35
CA THR A 117 11.73 5.24 -18.05
C THR A 117 11.62 6.78 -18.06
N VAL A 118 11.56 7.37 -16.86
CA VAL A 118 11.68 8.81 -16.63
C VAL A 118 12.69 9.06 -15.51
N SER A 119 13.61 9.99 -15.74
CA SER A 119 14.57 10.47 -14.74
C SER A 119 14.10 11.78 -14.11
N TYR A 120 14.33 11.97 -12.82
CA TYR A 120 14.01 13.21 -12.09
C TYR A 120 14.85 13.36 -10.82
N LYS A 121 14.79 14.54 -10.20
CA LYS A 121 15.26 14.82 -8.84
C LYS A 121 14.07 15.23 -7.96
N ARG A 122 14.07 14.85 -6.68
CA ARG A 122 13.04 15.27 -5.71
C ARG A 122 13.54 16.50 -4.95
N ARG A 123 12.73 17.55 -4.94
CA ARG A 123 12.94 18.79 -4.17
C ARG A 123 11.78 18.97 -3.20
N SER A 124 12.05 19.25 -1.94
CA SER A 124 11.02 19.51 -0.93
C SER A 124 11.24 20.85 -0.25
N TYR A 125 10.17 21.58 0.01
CA TYR A 125 10.18 22.76 0.88
C TYR A 125 9.48 22.43 2.20
N TYR A 126 10.15 22.73 3.30
CA TYR A 126 9.66 22.45 4.66
C TYR A 126 9.26 23.76 5.34
N TYR A 127 8.03 23.83 5.82
CA TYR A 127 7.46 24.97 6.51
C TYR A 127 7.07 24.56 7.93
N PHE A 128 7.61 25.22 8.95
CA PHE A 128 7.29 24.92 10.34
C PHE A 128 5.82 25.23 10.66
N ASP A 129 5.13 24.29 11.27
CA ASP A 129 3.76 24.40 11.75
C ASP A 129 3.78 24.56 13.27
N ALA A 130 3.70 25.81 13.73
CA ALA A 130 3.71 26.15 15.15
C ALA A 130 2.41 25.75 15.88
N GLU A 131 1.29 25.59 15.17
CA GLU A 131 0.00 25.19 15.79
C GLU A 131 -0.08 23.67 15.98
N GLY A 132 0.51 22.90 15.06
CA GLY A 132 0.64 21.44 15.14
C GLY A 132 1.85 20.93 15.93
N SER A 133 2.71 21.82 16.45
CA SER A 133 3.91 21.48 17.23
C SER A 133 3.68 21.56 18.75
N ALA A 134 4.41 20.75 19.51
CA ALA A 134 4.38 20.76 20.97
C ALA A 134 5.35 21.78 21.62
N GLY A 135 6.27 22.37 20.84
CA GLY A 135 7.32 23.26 21.31
C GLY A 135 7.80 24.24 20.23
N SER A 136 8.75 25.11 20.57
CA SER A 136 9.32 26.09 19.64
C SER A 136 10.57 25.56 18.93
N LEU A 137 10.88 26.13 17.76
CA LEU A 137 12.17 25.97 17.11
C LEU A 137 13.35 26.53 17.93
N ASP A 138 13.06 27.43 18.89
CA ASP A 138 14.01 27.99 19.85
C ASP A 138 14.28 27.07 21.05
N ASP A 139 13.54 25.96 21.20
CA ASP A 139 13.70 25.05 22.33
C ASP A 139 15.13 24.50 22.36
N ALA A 140 15.78 24.53 23.54
CA ALA A 140 17.13 24.01 23.70
C ALA A 140 17.11 22.50 23.94
N VAL A 141 17.89 21.76 23.16
CA VAL A 141 18.07 20.30 23.28
C VAL A 141 19.53 20.00 23.55
N THR A 142 19.80 19.28 24.63
CA THR A 142 21.11 18.68 24.90
C THR A 142 21.12 17.27 24.34
N THR A 143 22.12 16.91 23.54
CA THR A 143 22.25 15.55 22.98
C THR A 143 23.72 15.23 22.68
N LEU A 144 24.01 14.02 22.23
CA LEU A 144 25.34 13.59 21.83
C LEU A 144 25.88 14.42 20.65
N ASN A 145 27.12 14.90 20.76
CA ASN A 145 27.78 15.66 19.70
C ASN A 145 28.16 14.73 18.53
N ALA A 146 27.29 14.75 17.51
CA ALA A 146 27.45 13.97 16.29
C ALA A 146 28.69 14.37 15.48
N VAL A 147 29.16 15.62 15.57
CA VAL A 147 30.34 16.09 14.83
C VAL A 147 31.61 15.47 15.41
N THR A 148 31.81 15.57 16.72
CA THR A 148 32.99 15.02 17.39
C THR A 148 33.04 13.50 17.27
N LEU A 149 31.89 12.82 17.38
CA LEU A 149 31.80 11.37 17.21
C LEU A 149 32.10 10.95 15.78
N SER A 150 31.56 11.66 14.77
CA SER A 150 31.87 11.35 13.37
C SER A 150 33.37 11.53 13.10
N ALA A 151 33.96 12.65 13.53
CA ALA A 151 35.39 12.91 13.36
C ALA A 151 36.26 11.83 14.03
N ALA A 152 35.90 11.39 15.23
CA ALA A 152 36.61 10.33 15.94
C ALA A 152 36.45 8.96 15.27
N ALA A 153 35.24 8.60 14.85
CA ALA A 153 34.92 7.33 14.19
C ALA A 153 35.63 7.20 12.84
N THR A 154 35.60 8.23 11.99
CA THR A 154 36.35 8.23 10.71
C THR A 154 37.87 8.09 10.97
N ALA A 155 38.39 8.73 12.02
CA ALA A 155 39.80 8.65 12.40
C ALA A 155 40.24 7.33 13.05
N LYS A 156 39.29 6.46 13.47
CA LYS A 156 39.53 5.16 14.12
C LYS A 156 40.45 4.25 13.30
N HIS A 157 40.38 4.31 11.98
CA HIS A 157 41.17 3.48 11.06
C HIS A 157 42.32 4.22 10.37
N TRP A 158 42.50 5.52 10.64
CA TRP A 158 43.61 6.31 10.09
C TRP A 158 44.95 6.01 10.79
N SER A 159 46.04 6.45 10.16
CA SER A 159 47.39 6.35 10.72
C SER A 159 47.52 7.12 12.05
N PRO A 160 48.42 6.70 12.96
CA PRO A 160 48.54 7.31 14.30
C PRO A 160 48.79 8.83 14.26
N VAL A 161 49.52 9.31 13.24
CA VAL A 161 49.76 10.76 13.06
C VAL A 161 48.46 11.50 12.77
N LYS A 162 47.65 11.05 11.78
CA LYS A 162 46.36 11.70 11.47
C LYS A 162 45.39 11.63 12.64
N ARG A 163 45.33 10.49 13.35
CA ARG A 163 44.49 10.32 14.53
C ARG A 163 44.88 11.28 15.67
N ASN A 164 46.18 11.45 15.93
CA ASN A 164 46.67 12.40 16.93
C ASN A 164 46.32 13.86 16.59
N PHE A 165 46.24 14.23 15.30
CA PHE A 165 45.73 15.56 14.90
C PHE A 165 44.24 15.73 15.23
N VAL A 166 43.41 14.69 15.03
CA VAL A 166 41.99 14.73 15.40
C VAL A 166 41.82 14.79 16.92
N ASP A 167 42.52 13.95 17.68
CA ASP A 167 42.55 13.98 19.15
C ASP A 167 42.98 15.36 19.70
N THR A 168 44.05 15.94 19.14
CA THR A 168 44.51 17.29 19.51
C THR A 168 43.47 18.36 19.17
N GLY A 169 42.79 18.24 18.02
CA GLY A 169 41.70 19.14 17.62
C GLY A 169 40.53 19.11 18.61
N LEU A 170 40.04 17.92 18.94
CA LEU A 170 38.97 17.71 19.92
C LEU A 170 39.34 18.31 21.30
N LYS A 171 40.57 18.05 21.78
CA LYS A 171 41.09 18.61 23.05
C LYS A 171 41.16 20.14 23.09
N ILE A 172 41.33 20.80 21.95
CA ILE A 172 41.40 22.26 21.87
C ILE A 172 40.00 22.87 21.69
N TYR A 173 39.16 22.30 20.82
CA TYR A 173 37.96 22.96 20.32
C TYR A 173 36.64 22.35 20.80
N SER A 174 36.58 21.02 21.01
CA SER A 174 35.32 20.29 21.27
C SER A 174 35.54 19.22 22.34
N ARG A 175 35.61 19.68 23.61
CA ARG A 175 35.97 18.85 24.79
C ARG A 175 34.83 18.03 25.37
N GLU A 176 33.60 18.30 24.96
CA GLU A 176 32.40 17.70 25.54
C GLU A 176 31.76 16.72 24.56
N ILE A 177 31.37 15.55 25.08
CA ILE A 177 30.65 14.51 24.32
C ILE A 177 29.20 14.94 24.06
N ALA A 178 28.65 15.82 24.90
CA ALA A 178 27.35 16.42 24.71
C ALA A 178 27.45 17.80 24.02
N VAL A 179 26.36 18.23 23.40
CA VAL A 179 26.19 19.58 22.86
C VAL A 179 24.76 20.04 23.06
N THR A 180 24.58 21.31 23.42
CA THR A 180 23.26 21.96 23.57
C THR A 180 23.05 22.98 22.45
N LYS A 181 21.94 22.87 21.74
CA LYS A 181 21.57 23.73 20.59
C LYS A 181 20.07 23.95 20.53
N SER A 182 19.62 24.94 19.75
CA SER A 182 18.18 25.04 19.45
C SER A 182 17.72 23.90 18.52
N VAL A 183 16.42 23.61 18.52
CA VAL A 183 15.80 22.67 17.57
C VAL A 183 16.08 23.06 16.13
N ASP A 184 16.03 24.35 15.78
CA ASP A 184 16.34 24.80 14.41
C ASP A 184 17.81 24.62 14.01
N GLU A 185 18.75 24.89 14.94
CA GLU A 185 20.17 24.62 14.75
C GLU A 185 20.42 23.12 14.54
N MET A 186 19.72 22.24 15.26
CA MET A 186 19.82 20.79 15.12
C MET A 186 19.18 20.25 13.84
N LEU A 187 18.19 20.95 13.27
CA LEU A 187 17.42 20.49 12.10
C LEU A 187 17.84 21.17 10.79
N PHE A 188 17.41 22.40 10.56
CA PHE A 188 17.39 23.01 9.23
C PHE A 188 18.40 24.14 9.04
N THR A 189 18.59 25.01 10.04
CA THR A 189 19.53 26.14 9.96
C THR A 189 20.99 25.69 10.12
N GLY A 190 21.22 24.62 10.89
CA GLY A 190 22.53 24.05 11.15
C GLY A 190 23.41 24.91 12.07
N TYR A 191 24.24 24.26 12.89
CA TYR A 191 25.30 24.93 13.65
C TYR A 191 26.68 24.67 13.06
N SER A 192 27.54 25.69 13.11
CA SER A 192 28.96 25.55 12.77
C SER A 192 29.73 24.90 13.93
N ASP A 193 30.68 24.04 13.61
CA ASP A 193 31.60 23.40 14.57
C ASP A 193 33.03 23.48 14.00
N VAL A 194 33.99 23.85 14.85
CA VAL A 194 35.38 24.08 14.45
C VAL A 194 36.04 22.82 13.88
N MET A 195 35.58 21.63 14.26
CA MET A 195 36.06 20.38 13.68
C MET A 195 35.67 20.22 12.20
N ILE A 196 34.53 20.77 11.77
CA ILE A 196 34.10 20.76 10.36
C ILE A 196 35.02 21.70 9.56
N ASP A 197 35.21 22.93 10.04
CA ASP A 197 36.09 23.92 9.42
C ASP A 197 37.53 23.43 9.32
N ALA A 198 38.07 22.85 10.41
CA ALA A 198 39.42 22.29 10.45
C ALA A 198 39.58 21.09 9.51
N ALA A 199 38.58 20.23 9.40
CA ALA A 199 38.62 19.07 8.52
C ALA A 199 38.63 19.46 7.03
N MET A 200 37.92 20.53 6.64
CA MET A 200 37.97 21.11 5.29
C MET A 200 39.27 21.88 5.03
N ALA A 201 39.82 22.58 6.02
CA ALA A 201 40.94 23.49 5.85
C ALA A 201 42.33 22.81 5.89
N LEU A 202 42.47 21.66 6.56
CA LEU A 202 43.78 21.02 6.81
C LEU A 202 44.15 19.99 5.72
N PRO A 203 45.19 20.25 4.87
CA PRO A 203 45.55 19.36 3.76
C PRO A 203 46.05 17.97 4.18
N ILE A 204 46.35 17.77 5.47
CA ILE A 204 46.79 16.47 6.00
C ILE A 204 45.69 15.39 5.92
N PHE A 205 44.42 15.80 5.93
CA PHE A 205 43.30 14.88 5.78
C PHE A 205 43.11 14.47 4.31
N GLY A 206 43.30 15.41 3.37
CA GLY A 206 43.32 15.12 1.93
C GLY A 206 41.99 14.56 1.44
N ASP A 207 42.03 13.56 0.54
CA ASP A 207 40.84 12.88 0.01
C ASP A 207 40.10 11.99 1.03
N ASP A 208 40.68 11.72 2.20
CA ASP A 208 40.08 10.85 3.23
C ASP A 208 38.90 11.53 3.97
N VAL A 209 38.71 12.84 3.78
CA VAL A 209 37.57 13.58 4.33
C VAL A 209 36.82 14.29 3.22
N LYS A 210 35.55 13.91 3.04
CA LYS A 210 34.63 14.51 2.07
C LYS A 210 33.33 14.90 2.75
N VAL A 211 33.41 15.83 3.70
CA VAL A 211 32.23 16.48 4.29
C VAL A 211 31.76 17.55 3.29
N PRO A 212 30.56 17.43 2.69
CA PRO A 212 30.09 18.36 1.66
C PRO A 212 29.32 19.56 2.26
N PHE A 213 29.45 19.80 3.56
CA PHE A 213 28.68 20.78 4.33
C PHE A 213 29.59 21.58 5.26
N ASP A 214 29.31 22.87 5.42
CA ASP A 214 29.97 23.82 6.32
C ASP A 214 29.37 23.82 7.75
N LYS A 215 28.24 23.14 7.94
CA LYS A 215 27.54 23.03 9.22
C LYS A 215 26.97 21.65 9.45
N PHE A 216 26.70 21.32 10.71
CA PHE A 216 25.91 20.16 11.09
C PHE A 216 24.44 20.53 11.33
N GLY A 217 23.55 19.70 10.81
CA GLY A 217 22.13 19.64 11.16
C GLY A 217 21.46 18.48 10.41
N TRP A 218 20.52 17.77 11.03
CA TRP A 218 19.96 16.53 10.49
C TRP A 218 19.26 16.70 9.13
N PHE A 219 18.72 17.89 8.88
CA PHE A 219 18.07 18.29 7.64
C PHE A 219 18.76 19.51 7.00
N TYR A 220 20.00 19.81 7.40
CA TYR A 220 20.77 20.94 6.86
C TYR A 220 20.90 20.83 5.34
N THR A 221 20.73 21.97 4.65
CA THR A 221 20.61 22.09 3.18
C THR A 221 19.44 21.34 2.51
N ARG A 222 18.58 20.58 3.22
CA ARG A 222 17.45 19.87 2.59
C ARG A 222 16.35 20.78 2.06
N ASN A 223 16.09 21.90 2.74
CA ASN A 223 15.01 22.81 2.38
C ASN A 223 15.27 23.46 1.00
N GLY A 224 14.46 23.12 0.01
CA GLY A 224 14.57 23.60 -1.37
C GLY A 224 15.66 22.93 -2.23
N SER A 225 16.42 21.97 -1.70
CA SER A 225 17.47 21.26 -2.47
C SER A 225 16.89 20.09 -3.28
N ALA A 226 17.42 19.90 -4.49
CA ALA A 226 17.10 18.78 -5.36
C ALA A 226 18.18 17.69 -5.38
N ASP A 227 19.37 17.96 -4.84
CA ASP A 227 20.57 17.16 -5.10
C ASP A 227 20.82 16.06 -4.05
N LEU A 228 20.37 16.27 -2.81
CA LEU A 228 20.65 15.39 -1.67
C LEU A 228 19.97 14.01 -1.74
N THR A 229 18.87 13.88 -2.48
CA THR A 229 18.15 12.60 -2.62
C THR A 229 18.62 11.77 -3.83
N GLY A 230 19.55 12.31 -4.62
CA GLY A 230 20.04 11.70 -5.85
C GLY A 230 19.09 11.81 -7.04
N VAL A 231 19.51 11.23 -8.16
CA VAL A 231 18.71 11.12 -9.39
C VAL A 231 17.96 9.81 -9.38
N PHE A 232 16.63 9.89 -9.39
CA PHE A 232 15.77 8.73 -9.59
C PHE A 232 15.61 8.49 -11.09
N ASN A 233 15.57 7.22 -11.49
CA ASN A 233 15.12 6.80 -12.80
C ASN A 233 14.16 5.62 -12.64
N VAL A 234 12.88 5.86 -12.91
CA VAL A 234 11.77 4.93 -12.67
C VAL A 234 11.09 4.54 -13.97
N PHE A 235 10.49 3.36 -14.02
CA PHE A 235 9.66 2.96 -15.16
C PHE A 235 8.34 3.74 -15.17
N THR A 236 7.93 4.16 -16.37
CA THR A 236 6.71 4.93 -16.63
C THR A 236 5.44 4.08 -16.63
N GLY A 237 5.58 2.75 -16.68
CA GLY A 237 4.48 1.81 -16.88
C GLY A 237 3.92 1.80 -18.31
N ALA A 238 4.53 2.52 -19.27
CA ALA A 238 4.04 2.61 -20.65
C ALA A 238 4.12 1.28 -21.42
N ASP A 239 5.06 0.39 -21.07
CA ASP A 239 5.14 -0.98 -21.56
C ASP A 239 4.25 -1.92 -20.73
N GLU A 240 4.38 -1.86 -19.42
CA GLU A 240 3.71 -2.77 -18.48
C GLU A 240 3.36 -2.02 -17.19
N LEU A 241 2.06 -1.92 -16.89
CA LEU A 241 1.57 -1.17 -15.73
C LEU A 241 2.13 -1.68 -14.39
N ALA A 242 2.53 -2.95 -14.30
CA ALA A 242 3.17 -3.52 -13.10
C ALA A 242 4.55 -2.91 -12.78
N LYS A 243 5.20 -2.26 -13.75
CA LYS A 243 6.47 -1.54 -13.54
C LYS A 243 6.28 -0.08 -13.11
N LEU A 244 5.07 0.46 -13.15
CA LEU A 244 4.81 1.87 -12.83
C LEU A 244 5.45 2.28 -11.48
N GLY A 245 6.28 3.32 -11.51
CA GLY A 245 6.96 3.86 -10.31
C GLY A 245 8.03 2.96 -9.69
N GLN A 246 8.34 1.81 -10.30
CA GLN A 246 9.45 0.96 -9.85
C GLN A 246 10.78 1.55 -10.34
N LEU A 247 11.84 1.46 -9.52
CA LEU A 247 13.17 1.89 -9.91
C LEU A 247 13.73 1.02 -11.04
N HIS A 248 14.28 1.69 -12.04
CA HIS A 248 15.23 1.11 -12.99
C HIS A 248 16.67 1.40 -12.54
N SER A 249 16.95 2.60 -12.03
CA SER A 249 18.25 2.93 -11.42
C SER A 249 18.15 4.14 -10.45
N TRP A 250 19.13 4.26 -9.57
CA TRP A 250 19.34 5.45 -8.72
C TRP A 250 20.77 5.95 -8.92
N ASN A 251 20.96 7.26 -9.08
CA ASN A 251 22.24 7.87 -9.46
C ASN A 251 22.90 7.19 -10.69
N TYR A 252 22.09 6.81 -11.67
CA TYR A 252 22.48 6.10 -12.90
C TYR A 252 23.06 4.68 -12.68
N GLN A 253 22.91 4.12 -11.48
CA GLN A 253 23.38 2.78 -11.13
C GLN A 253 22.21 1.87 -10.72
N THR A 254 22.27 0.60 -11.12
CA THR A 254 21.30 -0.45 -10.72
C THR A 254 21.67 -1.08 -9.37
N HIS A 255 22.89 -0.84 -8.90
CA HIS A 255 23.45 -1.30 -7.63
C HIS A 255 24.13 -0.11 -6.95
N THR A 256 23.79 0.19 -5.71
CA THR A 256 24.21 1.41 -4.99
C THR A 256 25.69 1.41 -4.57
N GLY A 257 26.29 0.22 -4.48
CA GLY A 257 27.68 0.03 -4.07
C GLY A 257 27.94 0.06 -2.56
N PHE A 258 26.92 0.35 -1.74
CA PHE A 258 27.05 0.42 -0.27
C PHE A 258 26.90 -0.93 0.44
N PHE A 259 26.26 -1.91 -0.19
CA PHE A 259 26.02 -3.26 0.34
C PHE A 259 26.35 -4.30 -0.72
N ASP A 260 26.78 -5.48 -0.31
CA ASP A 260 27.18 -6.55 -1.22
C ASP A 260 26.00 -7.23 -1.93
N SER A 261 26.29 -7.89 -3.05
CA SER A 261 25.40 -8.85 -3.72
C SER A 261 24.03 -8.23 -4.09
N TYR A 262 22.92 -8.88 -3.74
CA TYR A 262 21.57 -8.36 -4.02
C TYR A 262 21.10 -7.31 -3.01
N CYS A 263 21.76 -7.18 -1.84
CA CYS A 263 21.41 -6.17 -0.84
C CYS A 263 21.61 -4.74 -1.37
N GLY A 264 22.62 -4.52 -2.21
CA GLY A 264 22.91 -3.23 -2.83
C GLY A 264 22.05 -2.87 -4.04
N LEU A 265 21.08 -3.69 -4.47
CA LEU A 265 20.28 -3.40 -5.66
C LEU A 265 19.31 -2.21 -5.44
N ALA A 266 19.33 -1.24 -6.35
CA ALA A 266 18.38 -0.12 -6.38
C ALA A 266 17.08 -0.56 -7.09
N ASN A 267 16.18 -1.22 -6.36
CA ASN A 267 14.96 -1.84 -6.90
C ASN A 267 13.70 -1.58 -6.04
N GLY A 268 12.54 -2.00 -6.52
CA GLY A 268 11.25 -1.76 -5.84
C GLY A 268 10.68 -0.37 -6.13
N SER A 269 9.69 0.06 -5.36
CA SER A 269 9.00 1.34 -5.56
C SER A 269 9.86 2.54 -5.14
N ALA A 270 9.71 3.67 -5.85
CA ALA A 270 10.18 4.98 -5.38
C ALA A 270 9.30 5.63 -4.30
N GLY A 271 8.12 5.04 -4.02
CA GLY A 271 7.20 5.43 -2.95
C GLY A 271 5.78 5.67 -3.43
N GLU A 272 5.59 6.21 -4.63
CA GLU A 272 4.27 6.68 -5.09
C GLU A 272 3.37 5.58 -5.67
N PHE A 273 3.96 4.50 -6.18
CA PHE A 273 3.23 3.39 -6.80
C PHE A 273 3.87 2.05 -6.46
N GLN A 274 3.05 1.10 -6.00
CA GLN A 274 3.41 -0.31 -5.89
C GLN A 274 2.89 -1.08 -7.12
N PRO A 275 3.43 -2.28 -7.42
CA PRO A 275 2.85 -3.13 -8.46
C PRO A 275 1.36 -3.42 -8.16
N PRO A 276 0.45 -3.33 -9.15
CA PRO A 276 -0.95 -3.71 -8.98
C PRO A 276 -1.08 -5.20 -8.63
N GLN A 277 -2.19 -5.55 -7.97
CA GLN A 277 -2.49 -6.88 -7.47
C GLN A 277 -1.42 -7.46 -6.52
N PRO A 278 -0.94 -6.70 -5.51
CA PRO A 278 -0.02 -7.24 -4.51
C PRO A 278 -0.73 -8.38 -3.75
N GLN A 279 -0.08 -9.53 -3.64
CA GLN A 279 -0.71 -10.73 -3.09
C GLN A 279 -0.88 -10.62 -1.56
N PRO A 280 -2.04 -10.99 -0.98
CA PRO A 280 -2.15 -11.20 0.46
C PRO A 280 -1.14 -12.25 0.93
N GLY A 281 -0.39 -11.94 2.00
CA GLY A 281 0.75 -12.73 2.46
C GLY A 281 2.06 -12.52 1.67
N GLY A 282 2.05 -11.66 0.65
CA GLY A 282 3.26 -11.23 -0.07
C GLY A 282 3.99 -10.07 0.63
N SER A 283 4.98 -9.50 -0.07
CA SER A 283 5.73 -8.33 0.39
C SER A 283 5.90 -7.31 -0.74
N VAL A 284 5.98 -6.02 -0.39
CA VAL A 284 6.27 -4.92 -1.32
C VAL A 284 7.64 -4.30 -1.03
N GLY A 285 8.26 -3.70 -2.05
CA GLY A 285 9.56 -3.06 -1.95
C GLY A 285 9.46 -1.53 -1.94
N LEU A 286 10.21 -0.88 -1.07
CA LEU A 286 10.37 0.58 -1.05
C LEU A 286 11.86 0.93 -1.02
N PHE A 287 12.36 1.60 -2.06
CA PHE A 287 13.72 2.14 -2.07
C PHE A 287 13.76 3.46 -1.31
N THR A 288 14.63 3.57 -0.31
CA THR A 288 14.81 4.79 0.48
C THR A 288 16.24 5.31 0.32
N PRO A 289 16.48 6.43 -0.39
CA PRO A 289 17.82 7.01 -0.50
C PRO A 289 18.45 7.32 0.86
N ASP A 290 17.62 7.63 1.86
CA ASP A 290 18.08 7.93 3.22
C ASP A 290 18.65 6.71 3.97
N MET A 291 18.32 5.47 3.55
CA MET A 291 18.95 4.24 4.08
C MET A 291 19.70 3.45 3.00
N CYS A 292 19.75 3.97 1.77
CA CYS A 292 20.64 3.54 0.70
C CYS A 292 20.41 2.09 0.21
N ARG A 293 19.21 1.55 0.50
CA ARG A 293 18.75 0.19 0.19
C ARG A 293 17.24 0.16 -0.06
N THR A 294 16.76 -0.99 -0.53
CA THR A 294 15.33 -1.32 -0.56
C THR A 294 14.90 -1.97 0.75
N LEU A 295 13.80 -1.47 1.33
CA LEU A 295 13.09 -2.06 2.47
C LEU A 295 12.01 -3.02 1.96
N ARG A 296 11.71 -4.07 2.75
CA ARG A 296 10.65 -5.04 2.43
C ARG A 296 9.55 -4.95 3.48
N LEU A 297 8.36 -4.61 3.01
CA LEU A 297 7.17 -4.48 3.85
C LEU A 297 6.29 -5.71 3.61
N ASP A 298 6.03 -6.47 4.66
CA ASP A 298 5.27 -7.71 4.58
C ASP A 298 3.78 -7.43 4.80
N TYR A 299 2.90 -8.18 4.11
CA TYR A 299 1.46 -8.06 4.29
C TYR A 299 1.04 -8.44 5.72
N GLU A 300 0.27 -7.57 6.37
CA GLU A 300 -0.29 -7.82 7.69
C GLU A 300 -1.80 -8.11 7.61
N GLN A 301 -2.58 -7.17 7.07
CA GLN A 301 -4.04 -7.22 7.13
C GLN A 301 -4.70 -6.36 6.04
N THR A 302 -5.99 -6.60 5.81
CA THR A 302 -6.83 -5.76 4.94
C THR A 302 -7.57 -4.73 5.79
N VAL A 303 -7.49 -3.47 5.42
CA VAL A 303 -8.12 -2.32 6.10
C VAL A 303 -8.99 -1.52 5.13
N GLN A 304 -9.81 -0.61 5.66
CA GLN A 304 -10.61 0.33 4.87
C GLN A 304 -10.12 1.76 5.11
N ILE A 305 -9.73 2.47 4.05
CA ILE A 305 -9.33 3.90 4.10
C ILE A 305 -10.25 4.66 3.15
N GLU A 306 -10.93 5.69 3.64
CA GLU A 306 -11.94 6.47 2.89
C GLU A 306 -13.01 5.62 2.17
N GLY A 307 -13.29 4.40 2.65
CA GLY A 307 -14.21 3.45 2.02
C GLY A 307 -13.60 2.59 0.90
N LEU A 308 -12.34 2.78 0.55
CA LEU A 308 -11.56 1.91 -0.33
C LEU A 308 -10.95 0.75 0.46
N GLN A 309 -10.86 -0.42 -0.17
CA GLN A 309 -10.13 -1.57 0.37
C GLN A 309 -8.63 -1.36 0.16
N GLY A 310 -7.85 -1.45 1.25
CA GLY A 310 -6.40 -1.37 1.21
C GLY A 310 -5.75 -2.55 1.90
N TYR A 311 -4.62 -3.01 1.37
CA TYR A 311 -3.75 -4.00 2.02
C TYR A 311 -2.68 -3.24 2.81
N LYS A 312 -2.65 -3.44 4.13
CA LYS A 312 -1.63 -2.86 5.02
C LYS A 312 -0.40 -3.75 5.00
N PHE A 313 0.71 -3.18 4.55
CA PHE A 313 2.05 -3.75 4.64
C PHE A 313 2.81 -3.05 5.76
N THR A 314 3.55 -3.80 6.58
CA THR A 314 4.36 -3.24 7.66
C THR A 314 5.82 -3.59 7.46
N GLY A 315 6.74 -2.72 7.87
CA GLY A 315 8.17 -2.99 7.75
C GLY A 315 8.64 -4.17 8.62
N GLY A 316 7.91 -4.43 9.72
CA GLY A 316 8.09 -5.58 10.60
C GLY A 316 9.51 -5.72 11.18
N PRO A 317 9.84 -6.87 11.81
CA PRO A 317 11.23 -7.20 12.14
C PRO A 317 12.08 -7.38 10.86
N ARG A 318 11.47 -7.79 9.74
CA ARG A 318 12.18 -8.11 8.49
C ARG A 318 13.01 -6.96 7.92
N SER A 319 12.53 -5.72 7.94
CA SER A 319 13.31 -4.60 7.39
C SER A 319 14.52 -4.19 8.26
N VAL A 320 14.55 -4.58 9.53
CA VAL A 320 15.59 -4.18 10.51
C VAL A 320 16.42 -5.37 11.06
N ASP A 321 16.19 -6.57 10.54
CA ASP A 321 16.92 -7.78 10.94
C ASP A 321 18.34 -7.84 10.36
N ASN A 322 19.27 -8.45 11.11
CA ASN A 322 20.68 -8.58 10.76
C ASN A 322 21.02 -9.85 9.94
N GLY A 323 20.03 -10.65 9.54
CA GLY A 323 20.24 -11.97 8.91
C GLY A 323 19.98 -13.16 9.84
N SER A 324 19.78 -12.93 11.14
CA SER A 324 19.52 -14.01 12.11
C SER A 324 18.09 -14.55 12.07
N ILE A 325 17.10 -13.70 11.76
CA ILE A 325 15.70 -14.11 11.58
C ILE A 325 15.38 -14.33 10.09
N TYR A 326 15.92 -13.47 9.22
CA TYR A 326 15.69 -13.47 7.77
C TYR A 326 17.04 -13.57 7.04
N PRO A 327 17.52 -14.79 6.70
CA PRO A 327 18.86 -15.00 6.15
C PRO A 327 19.20 -14.19 4.91
N GLU A 328 18.21 -13.70 4.15
CA GLU A 328 18.43 -12.78 3.04
C GLU A 328 19.01 -11.41 3.45
N ASN A 329 18.89 -11.02 4.72
CA ASN A 329 19.41 -9.74 5.22
C ASN A 329 20.90 -9.77 5.59
N LEU A 330 21.55 -10.94 5.58
CA LEU A 330 22.93 -11.09 6.06
C LEU A 330 23.94 -10.16 5.32
N CYS A 331 23.69 -9.85 4.04
CA CYS A 331 24.54 -8.92 3.28
C CYS A 331 24.41 -7.44 3.69
N PHE A 332 23.48 -7.08 4.59
CA PHE A 332 23.40 -5.72 5.16
C PHE A 332 24.34 -5.50 6.35
N CYS A 333 24.96 -6.54 6.93
CA CYS A 333 25.93 -6.34 8.02
C CYS A 333 27.24 -5.69 7.54
N GLY A 334 27.73 -6.05 6.34
CA GLY A 334 28.98 -5.52 5.79
C GLY A 334 30.25 -5.79 6.62
N GLY A 335 30.22 -6.71 7.58
CA GLY A 335 31.29 -6.92 8.55
C GLY A 335 30.75 -7.49 9.87
N GLU A 336 31.05 -6.82 10.99
CA GLU A 336 30.53 -7.19 12.31
C GLU A 336 29.01 -6.92 12.36
N CYS A 337 28.20 -7.99 12.35
CA CYS A 337 26.76 -7.88 12.59
C CYS A 337 26.49 -7.40 14.02
N VAL A 338 25.71 -6.32 14.14
CA VAL A 338 25.09 -5.88 15.39
C VAL A 338 23.76 -6.65 15.64
N PRO A 339 23.19 -6.68 16.86
CA PRO A 339 21.90 -7.34 17.11
C PRO A 339 20.76 -6.82 16.20
N SER A 340 19.75 -7.65 15.92
CA SER A 340 18.63 -7.26 15.05
C SER A 340 17.83 -6.08 15.63
N GLY A 341 17.35 -5.17 14.77
CA GLY A 341 16.59 -3.98 15.16
C GLY A 341 17.10 -2.65 14.61
N VAL A 342 18.28 -2.66 13.98
CA VAL A 342 18.92 -1.46 13.44
C VAL A 342 19.52 -1.74 12.05
N MET A 343 19.57 -0.71 11.21
CA MET A 343 20.15 -0.72 9.87
C MET A 343 21.41 0.15 9.89
N ASN A 344 22.57 -0.44 9.65
CA ASN A 344 23.81 0.32 9.47
C ASN A 344 23.72 1.13 8.16
N VAL A 345 23.91 2.45 8.24
CA VAL A 345 23.91 3.35 7.06
C VAL A 345 25.20 4.17 6.94
N SER A 346 26.23 3.84 7.72
CA SER A 346 27.54 4.53 7.73
C SER A 346 28.17 4.66 6.35
N ALA A 347 28.15 3.58 5.56
CA ALA A 347 28.71 3.51 4.20
C ALA A 347 28.17 4.58 3.23
N CYS A 348 26.96 5.12 3.48
CA CYS A 348 26.37 6.21 2.68
C CYS A 348 26.16 7.51 3.48
N ARG A 349 26.72 7.60 4.68
CA ARG A 349 26.72 8.78 5.56
C ARG A 349 28.14 9.25 5.88
N PHE A 350 29.03 9.19 4.88
CA PHE A 350 30.42 9.68 4.96
C PHE A 350 31.22 9.02 6.10
N ASP A 351 31.02 7.71 6.30
CA ASP A 351 31.62 6.89 7.37
C ASP A 351 31.27 7.35 8.81
N SER A 352 30.30 8.25 8.96
CA SER A 352 29.69 8.58 10.26
C SER A 352 28.95 7.33 10.79
N PRO A 353 29.07 6.97 12.09
CA PRO A 353 28.59 5.71 12.64
C PRO A 353 27.07 5.70 12.90
N VAL A 354 26.28 6.02 11.87
CA VAL A 354 24.82 6.19 11.93
C VAL A 354 24.09 4.86 11.72
N PHE A 355 23.12 4.60 12.60
CA PHE A 355 22.25 3.43 12.57
C PHE A 355 20.77 3.85 12.61
N MET A 356 20.01 3.44 11.61
CA MET A 356 18.57 3.72 11.50
C MET A 356 17.76 2.61 12.17
N SER A 357 16.79 2.93 13.02
CA SER A 357 15.86 1.97 13.61
C SER A 357 14.41 2.42 13.44
N TYR A 358 13.44 1.65 13.94
CA TYR A 358 12.13 2.23 14.26
C TYR A 358 12.22 3.06 15.56
N PRO A 359 11.27 3.99 15.80
CA PRO A 359 11.24 4.79 17.02
C PRO A 359 11.19 3.94 18.29
N HIS A 360 11.89 4.42 19.32
CA HIS A 360 12.09 3.77 20.62
C HIS A 360 12.60 2.32 20.51
N PHE A 361 13.36 1.99 19.45
CA PHE A 361 13.81 0.63 19.16
C PHE A 361 12.66 -0.39 19.09
N TYR A 362 11.49 0.02 18.58
CA TYR A 362 10.40 -0.91 18.27
C TYR A 362 10.88 -2.03 17.31
N ASN A 363 10.44 -3.28 17.53
CA ASN A 363 10.92 -4.50 16.84
C ASN A 363 12.45 -4.75 16.88
N ALA A 364 13.18 -4.15 17.83
CA ALA A 364 14.60 -4.42 18.04
C ALA A 364 14.86 -5.43 19.17
N ASP A 365 16.09 -5.95 19.22
CA ASP A 365 16.59 -6.76 20.33
C ASP A 365 16.54 -5.96 21.65
N PRO A 366 16.10 -6.58 22.77
CA PRO A 366 16.11 -5.94 24.10
C PRO A 366 17.46 -5.35 24.53
N PHE A 367 18.57 -5.80 23.94
CA PHE A 367 19.90 -5.19 24.06
C PHE A 367 19.87 -3.66 23.95
N TYR A 368 19.18 -3.10 22.94
CA TYR A 368 19.16 -1.65 22.69
C TYR A 368 18.42 -0.88 23.80
N LEU A 369 17.26 -1.38 24.23
CA LEU A 369 16.51 -0.83 25.37
C LEU A 369 17.28 -1.00 26.69
N GLY A 370 18.15 -2.00 26.77
CA GLY A 370 19.03 -2.21 27.92
C GLY A 370 20.07 -1.11 28.12
N GLN A 371 20.38 -0.31 27.09
CA GLN A 371 21.47 0.67 27.11
C GLN A 371 21.07 2.08 27.60
N VAL A 372 19.80 2.46 27.50
CA VAL A 372 19.29 3.81 27.81
C VAL A 372 18.04 3.77 28.66
N GLU A 373 17.71 4.89 29.31
CA GLU A 373 16.45 5.07 30.03
C GLU A 373 15.56 6.11 29.35
N GLY A 374 14.23 5.99 29.52
CA GLY A 374 13.24 6.91 28.94
C GLY A 374 12.62 6.48 27.60
N LEU A 375 13.05 5.35 27.01
CA LEU A 375 12.40 4.80 25.82
C LEU A 375 11.25 3.84 26.16
N ALA A 376 10.10 3.99 25.49
CA ALA A 376 8.97 3.07 25.57
C ALA A 376 8.47 2.74 24.15
N PRO A 377 8.82 1.58 23.56
CA PRO A 377 8.33 1.18 22.24
C PRO A 377 6.83 0.85 22.28
N ASP A 378 6.05 1.54 21.44
CA ASP A 378 4.64 1.27 21.21
C ASP A 378 4.38 0.98 19.71
N ARG A 379 3.48 0.03 19.42
CA ARG A 379 3.21 -0.38 18.04
C ARG A 379 2.40 0.67 17.29
N GLU A 380 1.37 1.25 17.89
CA GLU A 380 0.48 2.19 17.20
C GLU A 380 1.22 3.49 16.82
N GLN A 381 2.15 3.92 17.68
CA GLN A 381 2.98 5.11 17.47
C GLN A 381 4.25 4.85 16.65
N HIS A 382 4.89 3.67 16.73
CA HIS A 382 6.25 3.48 16.16
C HIS A 382 6.34 2.46 15.01
N GLU A 383 5.27 1.74 14.66
CA GLU A 383 5.27 0.81 13.52
C GLU A 383 5.24 1.58 12.18
N PHE A 384 6.23 1.33 11.31
CA PHE A 384 6.17 1.76 9.91
C PHE A 384 5.18 0.89 9.11
N TYR A 385 4.20 1.53 8.47
CA TYR A 385 3.29 0.88 7.53
C TYR A 385 2.98 1.70 6.26
N MET A 386 2.51 0.97 5.25
CA MET A 386 1.97 1.48 3.99
C MET A 386 0.68 0.70 3.66
N VAL A 387 -0.43 1.40 3.48
CA VAL A 387 -1.71 0.84 3.02
C VAL A 387 -1.84 1.07 1.52
N VAL A 388 -1.98 0.00 0.73
CA VAL A 388 -2.01 0.04 -0.74
C VAL A 388 -3.36 -0.41 -1.28
N GLU A 389 -3.97 0.35 -2.20
CA GLU A 389 -5.16 -0.11 -2.94
C GLU A 389 -4.77 -1.21 -3.94
N PRO A 390 -5.32 -2.43 -3.85
CA PRO A 390 -4.76 -3.58 -4.55
C PRO A 390 -5.03 -3.61 -6.06
N ARG A 391 -5.97 -2.84 -6.62
CA ARG A 391 -6.26 -2.86 -8.08
C ARG A 391 -5.38 -1.90 -8.87
N THR A 392 -4.91 -0.83 -8.25
CA THR A 392 -4.13 0.26 -8.84
C THR A 392 -2.69 0.29 -8.34
N GLY A 393 -2.41 -0.24 -7.15
CA GLY A 393 -1.09 -0.14 -6.52
C GLY A 393 -0.82 1.22 -5.87
N ILE A 394 -1.82 2.10 -5.77
CA ILE A 394 -1.67 3.44 -5.19
C ILE A 394 -1.70 3.34 -3.65
N PRO A 395 -0.73 3.92 -2.92
CA PRO A 395 -0.81 4.06 -1.47
C PRO A 395 -1.98 4.97 -1.07
N LEU A 396 -2.83 4.46 -0.17
CA LEU A 396 -3.94 5.20 0.44
C LEU A 396 -3.51 5.92 1.73
N GLU A 397 -2.56 5.34 2.46
CA GLU A 397 -1.98 5.91 3.67
C GLU A 397 -0.57 5.37 3.89
N VAL A 398 0.36 6.22 4.30
CA VAL A 398 1.73 5.84 4.68
C VAL A 398 2.10 6.57 5.95
N ALA A 399 2.68 5.87 6.92
CA ALA A 399 3.28 6.46 8.11
C ALA A 399 4.73 5.95 8.22
N ALA A 400 5.64 6.60 7.49
CA ALA A 400 7.06 6.24 7.48
C ALA A 400 7.73 6.75 8.75
N ARG A 401 8.17 5.84 9.61
CA ARG A 401 8.64 6.14 10.97
C ARG A 401 10.02 5.57 11.20
N PHE A 402 11.00 6.44 11.45
CA PHE A 402 12.38 6.01 11.69
C PHE A 402 13.08 6.85 12.74
N GLN A 403 14.04 6.24 13.42
CA GLN A 403 14.90 6.84 14.43
C GLN A 403 16.35 6.81 13.97
N VAL A 404 17.04 7.91 14.22
CA VAL A 404 18.47 8.07 13.98
C VAL A 404 19.20 7.82 15.28
N ASN A 405 20.14 6.88 15.24
CA ASN A 405 21.03 6.54 16.34
C ASN A 405 22.48 6.66 15.87
N MET A 406 23.42 6.87 16.78
CA MET A 406 24.86 6.74 16.48
C MET A 406 25.51 5.73 17.42
N LEU A 407 26.40 4.90 16.88
CA LEU A 407 27.23 4.01 17.69
C LEU A 407 28.36 4.82 18.33
N VAL A 408 28.31 4.93 19.66
CA VAL A 408 29.47 5.31 20.48
C VAL A 408 30.17 4.02 20.90
N GLU A 409 31.49 4.01 20.86
CA GLU A 409 32.32 2.89 21.32
C GLU A 409 33.73 3.41 21.67
N PRO A 410 34.54 2.64 22.43
CA PRO A 410 35.94 2.95 22.67
C PRO A 410 36.76 3.14 21.38
N ILE A 411 37.52 4.24 21.29
CA ILE A 411 38.40 4.56 20.15
C ILE A 411 39.83 4.84 20.66
N ASP A 412 40.70 3.85 20.50
CA ASP A 412 42.11 3.94 20.90
C ASP A 412 42.82 5.13 20.25
N GLY A 413 43.40 5.99 21.10
CA GLY A 413 44.16 7.17 20.68
C GLY A 413 43.32 8.42 20.42
N ILE A 414 42.06 8.45 20.87
CA ILE A 414 41.23 9.67 20.95
C ILE A 414 40.66 9.76 22.36
N GLU A 415 41.24 10.63 23.20
CA GLU A 415 41.00 10.67 24.65
C GLU A 415 39.51 10.87 25.00
N LEU A 416 38.80 11.69 24.21
CA LEU A 416 37.36 11.95 24.36
C LEU A 416 36.48 10.68 24.23
N TYR A 417 36.99 9.64 23.57
CA TYR A 417 36.28 8.38 23.31
C TYR A 417 37.08 7.15 23.77
N THR A 418 38.08 7.29 24.65
CA THR A 418 38.78 6.12 25.21
C THR A 418 37.89 5.38 26.22
N ASP A 419 37.36 6.10 27.21
CA ASP A 419 36.67 5.55 28.38
C ASP A 419 35.14 5.70 28.29
N VAL A 420 34.56 5.31 27.15
CA VAL A 420 33.12 5.41 26.86
C VAL A 420 32.46 4.02 26.74
N PRO A 421 31.16 3.87 27.08
CA PRO A 421 30.45 2.62 26.84
C PRO A 421 30.24 2.37 25.34
N ARG A 422 30.10 1.10 24.94
CA ARG A 422 29.62 0.75 23.60
C ARG A 422 28.09 0.80 23.57
N ILE A 423 27.53 1.82 22.94
CA ILE A 423 26.10 2.17 23.00
C ILE A 423 25.57 2.72 21.68
N PHE A 424 24.35 2.34 21.30
CA PHE A 424 23.62 2.93 20.18
C PHE A 424 22.77 4.08 20.71
N PHE A 425 23.33 5.28 20.67
CA PHE A 425 22.75 6.46 21.28
C PHE A 425 21.62 7.05 20.39
N PRO A 426 20.36 7.08 20.83
CA PRO A 426 19.24 7.71 20.11
C PRO A 426 19.37 9.23 20.09
N LEU A 427 19.13 9.84 18.93
CA LEU A 427 19.29 11.29 18.73
C LEU A 427 17.96 11.94 18.39
N ILE A 428 17.32 11.48 17.30
CA ILE A 428 16.01 11.96 16.85
C ILE A 428 15.19 10.78 16.31
N TRP A 429 13.88 10.94 16.27
CA TRP A 429 13.03 10.13 15.39
C TRP A 429 12.02 11.01 14.64
N PHE A 430 11.50 10.50 13.54
CA PHE A 430 10.55 11.24 12.71
C PHE A 430 9.44 10.35 12.15
N GLU A 431 8.25 10.92 12.00
CA GLU A 431 7.14 10.39 11.22
C GLU A 431 6.95 11.27 9.97
N GLN A 432 7.11 10.69 8.77
CA GLN A 432 6.57 11.27 7.54
C GLN A 432 5.25 10.58 7.23
N LYS A 433 4.14 11.30 7.42
CA LYS A 433 2.78 10.77 7.24
C LYS A 433 2.04 11.45 6.11
N VAL A 434 1.34 10.63 5.33
CA VAL A 434 0.50 11.05 4.23
C VAL A 434 -0.72 10.14 4.13
N ARG A 435 -1.89 10.74 3.86
CA ARG A 435 -3.17 10.05 3.70
C ARG A 435 -3.88 10.61 2.46
N ILE A 436 -4.56 9.74 1.73
CA ILE A 436 -5.35 10.11 0.57
C ILE A 436 -6.48 11.08 0.95
N THR A 437 -6.66 12.14 0.17
CA THR A 437 -7.77 13.08 0.34
C THR A 437 -9.10 12.44 -0.09
N PRO A 438 -10.25 12.82 0.50
CA PRO A 438 -11.56 12.30 0.10
C PRO A 438 -11.83 12.44 -1.42
N GLU A 439 -11.40 13.54 -2.04
CA GLU A 439 -11.59 13.84 -3.46
C GLU A 439 -10.80 12.90 -4.38
N LEU A 440 -9.60 12.48 -3.96
CA LEU A 440 -8.81 11.47 -4.65
C LEU A 440 -9.38 10.07 -4.41
N ALA A 441 -9.82 9.78 -3.18
CA ALA A 441 -10.44 8.51 -2.85
C ALA A 441 -11.73 8.28 -3.67
N ASP A 442 -12.55 9.31 -3.85
CA ASP A 442 -13.75 9.25 -4.68
C ASP A 442 -13.44 9.03 -6.17
N GLN A 443 -12.35 9.59 -6.69
CA GLN A 443 -11.87 9.28 -8.04
C GLN A 443 -11.48 7.80 -8.18
N LEU A 444 -10.82 7.21 -7.18
CA LEU A 444 -10.49 5.78 -7.19
C LEU A 444 -11.74 4.89 -7.08
N LYS A 445 -12.77 5.31 -6.32
CA LYS A 445 -14.08 4.59 -6.25
C LYS A 445 -14.81 4.53 -7.58
N LEU A 446 -14.56 5.47 -8.51
CA LEU A 446 -15.17 5.43 -9.85
C LEU A 446 -14.67 4.26 -10.70
N LEU A 447 -13.44 3.79 -10.53
CA LEU A 447 -12.88 2.67 -11.32
C LEU A 447 -13.73 1.38 -11.20
N PRO A 448 -14.00 0.82 -10.00
CA PRO A 448 -14.86 -0.35 -9.87
C PRO A 448 -16.32 -0.06 -10.27
N LEU A 449 -16.82 1.17 -10.11
CA LEU A 449 -18.16 1.55 -10.51
C LEU A 449 -18.32 1.53 -12.05
N VAL A 450 -17.34 2.07 -12.80
CA VAL A 450 -17.31 2.03 -14.26
C VAL A 450 -17.23 0.58 -14.76
N LEU A 451 -16.36 -0.24 -14.16
CA LEU A 451 -16.27 -1.66 -14.49
C LEU A 451 -17.61 -2.37 -14.29
N LEU A 452 -18.30 -2.13 -13.16
CA LEU A 452 -19.63 -2.69 -12.88
C LEU A 452 -20.71 -2.16 -13.84
N ALA A 453 -20.69 -0.87 -14.16
CA ALA A 453 -21.67 -0.23 -15.05
C ALA A 453 -21.66 -0.83 -16.46
N GLY A 454 -20.47 -1.13 -17.02
CA GLY A 454 -20.37 -1.81 -18.31
C GLY A 454 -20.90 -3.25 -18.29
N HIS A 455 -20.69 -3.99 -17.20
CA HIS A 455 -21.31 -5.31 -17.00
C HIS A 455 -22.84 -5.24 -16.90
N ILE A 456 -23.38 -4.25 -16.19
CA ILE A 456 -24.83 -3.99 -16.12
C ILE A 456 -25.39 -3.62 -17.50
N PHE A 457 -24.69 -2.76 -18.26
CA PHE A 457 -25.08 -2.36 -19.60
C PHE A 457 -25.08 -3.55 -20.58
N ALA A 458 -24.05 -4.39 -20.55
CA ALA A 458 -23.96 -5.63 -21.31
C ALA A 458 -25.13 -6.58 -20.97
N GLY A 459 -25.39 -6.82 -19.69
CA GLY A 459 -26.50 -7.64 -19.22
C GLY A 459 -27.87 -7.11 -19.64
N LEU A 460 -28.07 -5.78 -19.62
CA LEU A 460 -29.30 -5.14 -20.09
C LEU A 460 -29.48 -5.28 -21.60
N CYS A 461 -28.41 -5.16 -22.39
CA CYS A 461 -28.44 -5.40 -23.83
C CYS A 461 -28.82 -6.86 -24.15
N VAL A 462 -28.27 -7.83 -23.42
CA VAL A 462 -28.65 -9.26 -23.54
C VAL A 462 -30.12 -9.48 -23.17
N ALA A 463 -30.58 -8.93 -22.04
CA ALA A 463 -31.96 -9.09 -21.57
C ALA A 463 -32.98 -8.50 -22.57
N VAL A 464 -32.74 -7.28 -23.07
CA VAL A 464 -33.59 -6.65 -24.09
C VAL A 464 -33.53 -7.44 -25.41
N GLY A 465 -32.36 -7.92 -25.80
CA GLY A 465 -32.19 -8.79 -26.98
C GLY A 465 -33.05 -10.05 -26.91
N ILE A 466 -33.04 -10.75 -25.76
CA ILE A 466 -33.87 -11.94 -25.50
C ILE A 466 -35.37 -11.59 -25.53
N VAL A 467 -35.79 -10.48 -24.92
CA VAL A 467 -37.21 -10.05 -24.95
C VAL A 467 -37.68 -9.79 -26.39
N LEU A 468 -36.87 -9.12 -27.21
CA LEU A 468 -37.20 -8.81 -28.60
C LEU A 468 -37.19 -10.07 -29.50
N LEU A 469 -36.26 -10.99 -29.27
CA LEU A 469 -36.24 -12.32 -29.90
C LEU A 469 -37.52 -13.11 -29.59
N CYS A 470 -37.93 -13.16 -28.33
CA CYS A 470 -39.08 -13.93 -27.86
C CYS A 470 -40.43 -13.26 -28.17
N TRP A 471 -40.46 -11.95 -28.42
CA TRP A 471 -41.69 -11.18 -28.67
C TRP A 471 -42.53 -11.73 -29.82
N ALA A 472 -41.92 -11.95 -31.00
CA ALA A 472 -42.63 -12.44 -32.17
C ALA A 472 -43.20 -13.88 -32.03
N PRO A 473 -42.46 -14.89 -31.53
CA PRO A 473 -43.03 -16.22 -31.29
C PRO A 473 -44.08 -16.23 -30.16
N VAL A 474 -43.88 -15.49 -29.07
CA VAL A 474 -44.87 -15.39 -27.98
C VAL A 474 -46.19 -14.76 -28.48
N GLN A 475 -46.12 -13.67 -29.26
CA GLN A 475 -47.33 -13.10 -29.87
C GLN A 475 -48.06 -14.08 -30.79
N ARG A 476 -47.33 -14.89 -31.57
CA ARG A 476 -47.93 -15.93 -32.42
C ARG A 476 -48.64 -16.99 -31.58
N LEU A 477 -48.00 -17.52 -30.54
CA LEU A 477 -48.59 -18.49 -29.61
C LEU A 477 -49.84 -17.93 -28.93
N LEU A 478 -49.78 -16.73 -28.37
CA LEU A 478 -50.93 -16.07 -27.73
C LEU A 478 -52.08 -15.84 -28.73
N SER A 479 -51.79 -15.47 -29.98
CA SER A 479 -52.81 -15.31 -31.02
C SER A 479 -53.46 -16.64 -31.41
N ALA A 480 -52.70 -17.73 -31.49
CA ALA A 480 -53.23 -19.07 -31.77
C ALA A 480 -54.10 -19.59 -30.61
N CYS A 481 -53.68 -19.39 -29.35
CA CYS A 481 -54.48 -19.72 -28.18
C CYS A 481 -55.77 -18.89 -28.09
N ARG A 482 -55.73 -17.60 -28.45
CA ARG A 482 -56.94 -16.77 -28.56
C ARG A 482 -57.87 -17.28 -29.66
N SER A 483 -57.36 -17.61 -30.85
CA SER A 483 -58.20 -18.18 -31.94
C SER A 483 -58.90 -19.46 -31.48
N ARG A 484 -58.17 -20.41 -30.87
CA ARG A 484 -58.77 -21.66 -30.33
C ARG A 484 -59.83 -21.39 -29.26
N ARG A 485 -59.65 -20.41 -28.35
CA ARG A 485 -60.70 -20.00 -27.38
C ARG A 485 -61.93 -19.38 -28.07
N TYR A 486 -61.75 -18.65 -29.19
CA TYR A 486 -62.86 -18.09 -29.96
C TYR A 486 -63.66 -19.16 -30.71
N ASP A 487 -62.99 -20.13 -31.35
CA ASP A 487 -63.65 -21.23 -32.07
C ASP A 487 -64.51 -22.09 -31.14
N VAL A 488 -64.00 -22.42 -29.94
CA VAL A 488 -64.76 -23.14 -28.90
C VAL A 488 -65.99 -22.35 -28.42
N LYS A 489 -65.88 -21.02 -28.25
CA LYS A 489 -67.02 -20.17 -27.89
C LYS A 489 -68.06 -20.04 -29.02
N MET A 490 -67.64 -20.08 -30.28
CA MET A 490 -68.57 -20.11 -31.42
C MET A 490 -69.31 -21.45 -31.51
N GLN A 491 -68.63 -22.58 -31.37
CA GLN A 491 -69.29 -23.90 -31.30
C GLN A 491 -70.32 -23.95 -30.15
N HIS A 492 -69.99 -23.42 -28.98
CA HIS A 492 -70.91 -23.41 -27.85
C HIS A 492 -72.13 -22.47 -28.05
N LYS A 493 -72.02 -21.43 -28.90
CA LYS A 493 -73.17 -20.61 -29.32
C LYS A 493 -74.01 -21.27 -30.43
N SER A 494 -73.41 -22.12 -31.26
CA SER A 494 -74.10 -22.84 -32.34
C SER A 494 -75.04 -23.94 -31.86
N ASN A 495 -74.80 -24.52 -30.68
CA ASN A 495 -75.63 -25.62 -30.13
C ASN A 495 -76.88 -25.15 -29.35
N GLY A 496 -77.26 -23.88 -29.48
CA GLY A 496 -78.47 -23.32 -28.87
C GLY A 496 -79.76 -23.66 -29.61
N GLN A 497 -80.17 -24.93 -29.70
CA GLN A 497 -81.53 -25.27 -30.14
C GLN A 497 -82.12 -26.52 -29.47
N TYR A 498 -83.35 -26.35 -28.96
CA TYR A 498 -84.14 -27.32 -28.21
C TYR A 498 -84.42 -28.62 -28.98
N ARG A 499 -84.27 -29.80 -28.34
CA ARG A 499 -85.20 -30.93 -28.57
C ARG A 499 -85.23 -32.00 -27.47
N SER A 500 -86.45 -32.21 -26.99
CA SER A 500 -87.07 -33.36 -26.31
C SER A 500 -86.23 -34.44 -25.60
N ARG A 501 -86.57 -34.61 -24.33
CA ARG A 501 -86.38 -35.79 -23.45
C ARG A 501 -86.89 -37.10 -24.08
N SER A 502 -86.00 -38.05 -24.41
CA SER A 502 -86.20 -39.50 -24.20
C SER A 502 -84.97 -40.36 -24.60
N GLN A 503 -84.84 -41.50 -23.91
CA GLN A 503 -84.08 -42.71 -24.27
C GLN A 503 -82.53 -42.77 -24.16
N PHE A 504 -82.11 -43.43 -23.07
CA PHE A 504 -80.85 -44.19 -22.80
C PHE A 504 -79.49 -43.43 -22.81
N SER A 505 -78.43 -43.91 -22.14
CA SER A 505 -78.28 -44.68 -20.89
C SER A 505 -76.77 -44.82 -20.56
N SER A 506 -76.43 -44.95 -19.28
CA SER A 506 -75.07 -45.15 -18.73
C SER A 506 -74.09 -43.97 -18.81
N ALA A 507 -73.22 -43.89 -17.80
CA ALA A 507 -72.39 -42.74 -17.46
C ALA A 507 -70.87 -42.97 -17.71
N GLU A 508 -70.52 -43.84 -18.67
CA GLU A 508 -69.13 -44.30 -18.85
C GLU A 508 -68.31 -43.60 -19.94
N GLU A 509 -68.92 -42.82 -20.85
CA GLU A 509 -68.14 -42.07 -21.86
C GLU A 509 -67.65 -40.68 -21.38
N LEU A 510 -68.12 -40.22 -20.22
CA LEU A 510 -67.84 -38.86 -19.71
C LEU A 510 -66.49 -38.70 -19.00
N LYS A 511 -65.79 -39.80 -18.68
CA LYS A 511 -64.48 -39.76 -17.99
C LYS A 511 -63.26 -39.74 -18.92
N SER A 512 -63.37 -40.13 -20.19
CA SER A 512 -62.21 -40.22 -21.10
C SER A 512 -61.83 -38.90 -21.79
N LYS A 513 -62.69 -37.88 -21.74
CA LYS A 513 -62.47 -36.57 -22.40
C LYS A 513 -62.28 -35.39 -21.44
N ALA A 514 -62.30 -35.62 -20.12
CA ALA A 514 -62.14 -34.57 -19.11
C ALA A 514 -60.66 -34.18 -18.83
N SER A 515 -59.70 -35.02 -19.21
CA SER A 515 -58.28 -34.93 -18.82
C SER A 515 -57.40 -34.01 -19.67
N THR A 516 -57.97 -33.15 -20.53
CA THR A 516 -57.20 -32.22 -21.40
C THR A 516 -57.51 -30.74 -21.17
N LEU A 517 -58.16 -30.38 -20.06
CA LEU A 517 -58.54 -29.01 -19.71
C LEU A 517 -57.99 -28.58 -18.35
N LEU A 518 -56.70 -28.22 -18.30
CA LEU A 518 -56.16 -27.32 -17.27
C LEU A 518 -55.23 -26.28 -17.91
N CYS A 519 -55.66 -25.03 -17.82
CA CYS A 519 -54.85 -23.82 -18.00
C CYS A 519 -55.44 -22.80 -17.02
N GLU A 520 -54.93 -22.80 -15.79
CA GLU A 520 -55.34 -21.88 -14.73
C GLU A 520 -54.32 -20.73 -14.62
N GLU A 521 -54.80 -19.52 -14.30
CA GLU A 521 -54.07 -18.27 -14.50
C GLU A 521 -53.93 -17.48 -13.19
N SER A 522 -52.71 -17.52 -12.62
CA SER A 522 -52.08 -16.58 -11.67
C SER A 522 -52.68 -16.28 -10.26
N ALA A 523 -51.80 -16.44 -9.26
CA ALA A 523 -51.52 -15.55 -8.12
C ALA A 523 -52.63 -15.13 -7.12
N GLY A 524 -52.46 -15.51 -5.83
CA GLY A 524 -53.17 -14.89 -4.70
C GLY A 524 -52.95 -15.58 -3.34
N LYS A 525 -52.39 -14.87 -2.35
CA LYS A 525 -52.00 -15.33 -0.99
C LYS A 525 -53.10 -16.03 -0.15
N SER A 526 -52.65 -16.90 0.77
CA SER A 526 -52.94 -16.88 2.24
C SER A 526 -53.61 -18.11 2.91
N LEU A 527 -52.79 -18.79 3.74
CA LEU A 527 -53.07 -19.39 5.06
C LEU A 527 -53.92 -20.68 5.25
N LEU A 528 -53.43 -21.44 6.24
CA LEU A 528 -54.05 -22.44 7.15
C LEU A 528 -54.07 -23.94 6.76
N GLU A 529 -53.23 -24.65 7.51
CA GLU A 529 -53.28 -26.05 7.97
C GLU A 529 -54.68 -26.52 8.50
N PRO A 530 -54.98 -27.83 8.69
CA PRO A 530 -54.08 -28.79 9.38
C PRO A 530 -54.04 -30.26 8.87
N ALA A 531 -53.15 -31.01 9.53
CA ALA A 531 -52.74 -32.37 9.24
C ALA A 531 -53.75 -33.49 9.59
N SER A 532 -53.62 -34.66 8.93
CA SER A 532 -53.57 -35.96 9.64
C SER A 532 -53.11 -37.15 8.77
N ARG A 533 -51.93 -37.67 9.12
CA ARG A 533 -51.54 -39.08 9.30
C ARG A 533 -52.36 -40.22 8.64
N SER A 534 -51.68 -41.05 7.86
CA SER A 534 -51.31 -42.42 8.32
C SER A 534 -50.10 -43.00 7.53
N LYS A 535 -49.42 -43.97 8.17
CA LYS A 535 -48.14 -44.65 7.80
C LYS A 535 -48.45 -46.11 7.37
N PRO A 536 -47.51 -47.00 6.94
CA PRO A 536 -46.04 -47.08 7.19
C PRO A 536 -45.22 -47.13 5.87
N ALA A 537 -43.88 -47.31 5.79
CA ALA A 537 -42.85 -47.93 6.64
C ALA A 537 -41.44 -47.36 6.18
N THR A 538 -40.24 -47.66 6.72
CA THR A 538 -39.74 -48.22 8.00
C THR A 538 -38.21 -48.03 8.09
N LEU A 539 -37.67 -47.73 9.29
CA LEU A 539 -36.35 -48.05 9.93
C LEU A 539 -35.04 -48.12 9.06
N LEU A 540 -33.84 -47.65 9.48
CA LEU A 540 -33.19 -47.45 10.81
C LEU A 540 -31.93 -46.49 10.65
N PRO A 541 -31.15 -46.12 11.69
CA PRO A 541 -31.22 -44.85 12.44
C PRO A 541 -30.11 -43.79 12.18
N LYS A 542 -30.28 -42.61 12.79
CA LYS A 542 -29.23 -41.59 13.03
C LYS A 542 -28.43 -41.85 14.31
N SER A 543 -27.24 -41.24 14.41
CA SER A 543 -26.45 -41.11 15.65
C SER A 543 -26.31 -39.63 16.07
N GLN A 544 -26.56 -39.37 17.36
CA GLN A 544 -26.22 -38.23 18.25
C GLN A 544 -26.74 -38.69 19.64
N THR A 545 -26.17 -38.42 20.82
CA THR A 545 -25.17 -37.42 21.30
C THR A 545 -24.64 -37.86 22.68
N GLY A 546 -23.45 -37.38 23.10
CA GLY A 546 -22.95 -37.42 24.48
C GLY A 546 -22.38 -38.77 24.97
N GLU A 547 -21.53 -38.84 26.01
CA GLU A 547 -20.82 -37.79 26.76
C GLU A 547 -19.67 -38.44 27.59
N SER A 548 -18.71 -37.63 28.05
CA SER A 548 -17.86 -37.83 29.25
C SER A 548 -16.53 -38.65 29.22
N VAL A 549 -15.67 -38.23 30.16
CA VAL A 549 -14.47 -38.85 30.77
C VAL A 549 -13.10 -38.71 30.06
N ALA A 550 -12.21 -38.12 30.85
CA ALA A 550 -10.79 -37.80 30.66
C ALA A 550 -9.83 -38.98 30.38
N THR A 551 -8.60 -38.64 29.97
CA THR A 551 -7.37 -39.03 30.71
C THR A 551 -6.19 -38.13 30.28
N THR A 552 -5.42 -37.65 31.25
CA THR A 552 -4.14 -36.94 31.08
C THR A 552 -3.00 -37.95 31.25
N THR A 553 -1.93 -37.89 30.44
CA THR A 553 -0.48 -37.99 30.80
C THR A 553 0.42 -38.57 29.69
N THR A 554 1.50 -37.84 29.42
CA THR A 554 2.83 -38.21 28.85
C THR A 554 3.63 -39.19 29.75
N PRO A 555 4.90 -39.57 29.45
CA PRO A 555 5.66 -39.69 28.18
C PRO A 555 6.39 -41.06 28.06
N LEU A 556 7.24 -41.29 27.03
CA LEU A 556 8.68 -41.64 27.20
C LEU A 556 9.44 -41.89 25.88
N SER A 557 10.75 -41.65 25.98
CA SER A 557 11.87 -41.79 25.04
C SER A 557 12.02 -43.10 24.25
N GLU A 558 12.60 -42.99 23.04
CA GLU A 558 13.93 -43.52 22.70
C GLU A 558 14.69 -42.48 21.87
#